data_AF-A0A345XSQ1-F1
#
_entry.id   AF-A0A345XSQ1-F1
#
_cell.length_a   1.000
_cell.length_b   1.000
_cell.length_c   1.000
_cell.angle_alpha   90.00
_cell.angle_beta   90.00
_cell.angle_gamma   90.00
#
_symmetry.space_group_name_H-M   'P 1'
#
loop_
_entity.id
_entity.type
_entity.pdbx_description
1 polymer ?
#
loop_
_entity_poly.entity_id
_entity_poly.type
_entity_poly.pdbx_seq_one_letter_code
_entity_poly.pdbx_strand_id
1 'polypeptide(L)'
;MFADWQQALEAESLPLDPSPDQQLAAAARVTARHAHGKADLTLLLDNLGLPTDDDTLTTLFPLLNQTGEPRMTTPNAIEAVALSMYNDDTPAAQITEATGLTEDQITALADAQDHQTAADAVPAASDVEQLLAWAEDHTTAVIRNKAARIRRELAGLAERRDTENAQRKAEERVAKLQAELEKAQQKLRAVKTGGRPATTAAAPVAAAKRSKEQQDEIRAWGRANGYQVAAHGKIPKNVVEAYEAAQQPPTAAAS
;
A
#
# COMPACT_ATOMS: atom_id res chain seq x y z
N MET A 1 -50.60 38.47 32.27
CA MET A 1 -50.69 37.40 31.25
C MET A 1 -49.33 36.75 30.99
N PHE A 2 -48.56 36.36 32.02
CA PHE A 2 -47.22 35.77 31.84
C PHE A 2 -46.92 34.54 32.73
N ALA A 3 -47.92 33.99 33.42
CA ALA A 3 -47.75 32.79 34.24
C ALA A 3 -47.66 31.50 33.38
N ASP A 4 -48.35 31.48 32.23
CA ASP A 4 -48.41 30.32 31.32
C ASP A 4 -47.05 29.99 30.69
N TRP A 5 -46.23 31.00 30.39
CA TRP A 5 -44.97 30.78 29.68
C TRP A 5 -43.88 30.18 30.58
N GLN A 6 -43.89 30.52 31.86
CA GLN A 6 -43.00 29.93 32.86
C GLN A 6 -43.40 28.47 33.16
N GLN A 7 -44.70 28.21 33.21
CA GLN A 7 -45.25 26.87 33.46
C GLN A 7 -45.03 25.92 32.27
N ALA A 8 -45.06 26.44 31.04
CA ALA A 8 -44.67 25.71 29.84
C ALA A 8 -43.18 25.37 29.79
N LEU A 9 -42.30 26.28 30.24
CA LEU A 9 -40.85 26.05 30.30
C LEU A 9 -40.45 25.00 31.35
N GLU A 10 -41.13 24.97 32.50
CA GLU A 10 -40.93 23.91 33.51
C GLU A 10 -41.48 22.56 33.05
N ALA A 11 -42.53 22.53 32.22
CA ALA A 11 -43.06 21.29 31.65
C ALA A 11 -42.21 20.76 30.48
N GLU A 12 -41.47 21.62 29.77
CA GLU A 12 -40.57 21.24 28.66
C GLU A 12 -39.14 20.91 29.08
N SER A 13 -38.74 21.14 30.33
CA SER A 13 -37.43 20.71 30.83
C SER A 13 -37.43 19.20 31.11
N LEU A 14 -37.44 18.39 30.05
CA LEU A 14 -37.10 16.98 30.17
C LEU A 14 -35.64 16.91 30.64
N PRO A 15 -35.33 16.28 31.79
CA PRO A 15 -33.95 16.17 32.24
C PRO A 15 -33.14 15.42 31.17
N LEU A 16 -32.28 16.16 30.48
CA LEU A 16 -31.40 15.63 29.43
C LEU A 16 -30.25 14.80 30.00
N ASP A 17 -30.07 14.84 31.32
CA ASP A 17 -29.10 14.04 32.04
C ASP A 17 -29.77 12.75 32.52
N PRO A 18 -29.55 11.61 31.84
CA PRO A 18 -30.07 10.34 32.32
C PRO A 18 -29.45 10.03 33.68
N SER A 19 -30.25 9.49 34.61
CA SER A 19 -29.73 9.06 35.91
C SER A 19 -28.64 7.99 35.74
N PRO A 20 -27.71 7.84 36.70
CA PRO A 20 -26.67 6.81 36.62
C PRO A 20 -27.23 5.41 36.33
N ASP A 21 -28.37 5.06 36.92
CA ASP A 21 -29.05 3.78 36.70
C ASP A 21 -29.60 3.64 35.27
N GLN A 22 -30.11 4.73 34.69
CA GLN A 22 -30.56 4.76 33.30
C GLN A 22 -29.38 4.61 32.32
N GLN A 23 -28.22 5.18 32.65
CA GLN A 23 -27.00 5.04 31.86
C GLN A 23 -26.47 3.60 31.90
N LEU A 24 -26.44 2.98 33.09
CA LEU A 24 -26.05 1.58 33.25
C LEU A 24 -27.01 0.62 32.53
N ALA A 25 -28.33 0.87 32.62
CA ALA A 25 -29.32 0.09 31.88
C ALA A 25 -29.20 0.27 30.36
N ALA A 26 -28.90 1.48 29.89
CA ALA A 26 -28.64 1.73 28.47
C ALA A 26 -27.37 1.02 27.98
N ALA A 27 -26.29 1.07 28.75
CA ALA A 27 -25.05 0.36 28.47
C ALA A 27 -25.27 -1.16 28.42
N ALA A 28 -26.00 -1.73 29.38
CA ALA A 28 -26.33 -3.15 29.41
C ALA A 28 -27.15 -3.59 28.18
N ARG A 29 -28.08 -2.77 27.70
CA ARG A 29 -28.84 -3.03 26.46
C ARG A 29 -27.98 -3.00 25.20
N VAL A 30 -26.99 -2.11 25.14
CA VAL A 30 -26.03 -2.07 24.03
C VAL A 30 -25.17 -3.32 24.05
N THR A 31 -24.64 -3.70 25.22
CA THR A 31 -23.86 -4.93 25.40
C THR A 31 -24.67 -6.18 25.02
N ALA A 32 -25.95 -6.26 25.40
CA ALA A 32 -26.83 -7.38 25.06
C ALA A 32 -26.99 -7.59 23.55
N ARG A 33 -27.03 -6.52 22.76
CA ARG A 33 -27.11 -6.61 21.28
C ARG A 33 -25.83 -7.13 20.64
N HIS A 34 -24.72 -7.12 21.36
CA HIS A 34 -23.43 -7.63 20.89
C HIS A 34 -23.08 -9.01 21.46
N ALA A 35 -23.87 -9.51 22.41
CA ALA A 35 -23.67 -10.82 22.99
C ALA A 35 -24.28 -11.93 22.11
N HIS A 36 -23.56 -13.05 21.99
CA HIS A 36 -23.93 -14.20 21.16
C HIS A 36 -24.64 -15.30 21.95
N GLY A 37 -25.05 -15.02 23.18
CA GLY A 37 -25.78 -15.98 24.03
C GLY A 37 -25.85 -15.56 25.50
N LYS A 38 -26.58 -16.35 26.30
CA LYS A 38 -26.80 -16.07 27.73
C LYS A 38 -25.50 -16.07 28.54
N ALA A 39 -24.63 -17.06 28.32
CA ALA A 39 -23.35 -17.17 29.05
C ALA A 39 -22.37 -16.03 28.66
N ASP A 40 -22.34 -15.68 27.37
CA ASP A 40 -21.52 -14.58 26.85
C ASP A 40 -21.98 -13.23 27.41
N LEU A 41 -23.30 -12.99 27.43
CA LEU A 41 -23.88 -11.80 28.05
C LEU A 41 -23.49 -11.65 29.52
N THR A 42 -23.59 -12.72 30.31
CA THR A 42 -23.23 -12.65 31.73
C THR A 42 -21.76 -12.32 31.94
N LEU A 43 -20.86 -12.85 31.10
CA LEU A 43 -19.43 -12.54 31.17
C LEU A 43 -19.13 -11.10 30.74
N LEU A 44 -19.79 -10.59 29.71
CA LEU A 44 -19.60 -9.23 29.22
C LEU A 44 -20.11 -8.19 30.22
N LEU A 45 -21.26 -8.43 30.87
CA LEU A 45 -21.80 -7.54 31.89
C LEU A 45 -20.88 -7.50 33.13
N ASP A 46 -20.41 -8.67 33.58
CA ASP A 46 -19.49 -8.76 34.73
C ASP A 46 -18.16 -8.03 34.46
N ASN A 47 -17.56 -8.23 33.29
CA ASN A 47 -16.33 -7.54 32.88
C ASN A 47 -16.48 -6.01 32.77
N LEU A 48 -17.68 -5.53 32.43
CA LEU A 48 -17.98 -4.10 32.31
C LEU A 48 -18.50 -3.48 33.62
N GLY A 49 -18.61 -4.27 34.69
CA GLY A 49 -19.18 -3.82 35.97
C GLY A 49 -20.64 -3.38 35.87
N LEU A 50 -21.38 -3.93 34.91
CA LEU A 50 -22.79 -3.65 34.66
C LEU A 50 -23.68 -4.56 35.51
N PRO A 51 -24.94 -4.16 35.79
CA PRO A 51 -25.85 -4.96 36.60
C PRO A 51 -26.13 -6.35 35.97
N THR A 52 -25.92 -7.39 36.78
CA THR A 52 -26.09 -8.81 36.41
C THR A 52 -27.20 -9.48 37.22
N ASP A 53 -28.12 -8.70 37.81
CA ASP A 53 -29.29 -9.23 38.52
C ASP A 53 -30.26 -9.96 37.58
N ASP A 54 -31.00 -10.92 38.13
CA ASP A 54 -31.84 -11.84 37.37
C ASP A 54 -32.98 -11.10 36.62
N ASP A 55 -33.50 -10.02 37.22
CA ASP A 55 -34.51 -9.16 36.60
C ASP A 55 -33.93 -8.44 35.37
N THR A 56 -32.73 -7.84 35.50
CA THR A 56 -32.04 -7.18 34.39
C THR A 56 -31.70 -8.17 33.27
N LEU A 57 -31.14 -9.34 33.61
CA LEU A 57 -30.84 -10.39 32.62
C LEU A 57 -32.10 -10.83 31.86
N THR A 58 -33.23 -11.00 32.56
CA THR A 58 -34.52 -11.36 31.95
C THR A 58 -35.00 -10.29 30.97
N THR A 59 -34.79 -9.00 31.27
CA THR A 59 -35.13 -7.90 30.34
C THR A 59 -34.20 -7.80 29.12
N LEU A 60 -32.97 -8.32 29.23
CA LEU A 60 -31.95 -8.24 28.19
C LEU A 60 -31.97 -9.45 27.24
N PHE A 61 -32.46 -10.62 27.68
CA PHE A 61 -32.54 -11.83 26.84
C PHE A 61 -33.27 -11.64 25.50
N PRO A 62 -34.38 -10.90 25.40
CA PRO A 62 -35.05 -10.64 24.12
C PRO A 62 -34.22 -9.80 23.14
N LEU A 63 -33.17 -9.10 23.63
CA LEU A 63 -32.30 -8.23 22.83
C LEU A 63 -31.02 -8.94 22.36
N LEU A 64 -30.81 -10.19 22.77
CA LEU A 64 -29.71 -10.99 22.28
C LEU A 64 -29.84 -11.19 20.78
N ASN A 65 -28.73 -11.02 20.06
CA ASN A 65 -28.67 -11.41 18.65
C ASN A 65 -28.78 -12.94 18.60
N GLN A 66 -29.96 -13.45 18.26
CA GLN A 66 -30.20 -14.89 18.03
C GLN A 66 -29.51 -15.40 16.74
N THR A 67 -28.81 -14.53 16.02
CA THR A 67 -27.88 -14.93 14.96
C THR A 67 -26.63 -15.52 15.57
N GLY A 68 -26.72 -16.81 15.86
CA GLY A 68 -25.60 -17.62 16.30
C GLY A 68 -25.95 -18.31 17.60
N GLU A 69 -26.47 -19.52 17.51
CA GLU A 69 -25.71 -20.55 18.18
C GLU A 69 -24.43 -20.74 17.34
N PRO A 70 -23.27 -20.17 17.72
CA PRO A 70 -22.04 -20.85 17.40
C PRO A 70 -22.08 -22.10 18.27
N ARG A 71 -22.56 -23.20 17.69
CA ARG A 71 -22.13 -24.51 18.14
C ARG A 71 -20.62 -24.43 18.07
N MET A 72 -19.96 -24.23 19.22
CA MET A 72 -18.55 -24.56 19.36
C MET A 72 -18.45 -26.07 19.21
N THR A 73 -18.62 -26.56 18.00
CA THR A 73 -17.97 -27.78 17.59
C THR A 73 -16.52 -27.36 17.48
N THR A 74 -15.75 -27.55 18.56
CA THR A 74 -14.35 -27.91 18.35
C THR A 74 -14.36 -28.91 17.21
N PRO A 75 -13.65 -28.70 16.07
CA PRO A 75 -13.72 -29.64 14.96
C PRO A 75 -13.48 -31.00 15.57
N ASN A 76 -14.53 -31.83 15.62
CA ASN A 76 -14.38 -33.15 16.16
C ASN A 76 -13.31 -33.75 15.24
N ALA A 77 -12.21 -34.27 15.78
CA ALA A 77 -11.09 -34.72 14.96
C ALA A 77 -11.57 -35.66 13.83
N ILE A 78 -12.68 -36.35 14.09
CA ILE A 78 -13.46 -37.18 13.18
C ILE A 78 -14.07 -36.39 11.99
N GLU A 79 -14.70 -35.23 12.23
CA GLU A 79 -15.27 -34.35 11.18
C GLU A 79 -14.18 -33.73 10.30
N ALA A 80 -13.05 -33.33 10.90
CA ALA A 80 -11.91 -32.80 10.15
C ALA A 80 -11.24 -33.87 9.28
N VAL A 81 -11.13 -35.11 9.78
CA VAL A 81 -10.65 -36.25 8.98
C VAL A 81 -11.64 -36.59 7.87
N ALA A 82 -12.95 -36.54 8.13
CA ALA A 82 -13.97 -36.77 7.10
C ALA A 82 -13.89 -35.75 5.97
N LEU A 83 -13.77 -34.45 6.31
CA LEU A 83 -13.59 -33.36 5.35
C LEU A 83 -12.29 -33.49 4.56
N SER A 84 -11.19 -33.90 5.20
CA SER A 84 -9.92 -34.16 4.51
C SER A 84 -10.06 -35.29 3.49
N MET A 85 -10.63 -36.43 3.89
CA MET A 85 -10.83 -37.57 2.99
C MET A 85 -11.80 -37.25 1.84
N TYR A 86 -12.82 -36.43 2.10
CA TYR A 86 -13.75 -35.95 1.09
C TYR A 86 -13.07 -35.07 0.04
N ASN A 87 -12.17 -34.16 0.47
CA ASN A 87 -11.40 -33.32 -0.45
C ASN A 87 -10.35 -34.09 -1.26
N ASP A 88 -9.92 -35.27 -0.78
CA ASP A 88 -9.02 -36.19 -1.48
C ASP A 88 -9.76 -37.15 -2.45
N ASP A 89 -11.03 -36.83 -2.81
CA ASP A 89 -11.92 -37.64 -3.67
C ASP A 89 -12.15 -39.08 -3.17
N THR A 90 -12.07 -39.30 -1.85
CA THR A 90 -12.36 -40.63 -1.28
C THR A 90 -13.86 -40.92 -1.36
N PRO A 91 -14.29 -42.11 -1.82
CA PRO A 91 -15.72 -42.43 -1.91
C PRO A 91 -16.38 -42.41 -0.53
N ALA A 92 -17.56 -41.80 -0.45
CA ALA A 92 -18.29 -41.54 0.80
C ALA A 92 -18.43 -42.80 1.68
N ALA A 93 -18.62 -43.99 1.09
CA ALA A 93 -18.69 -45.25 1.82
C ALA A 93 -17.43 -45.52 2.70
N GLN A 94 -16.23 -45.23 2.21
CA GLN A 94 -14.99 -45.42 2.98
C GLN A 94 -14.83 -44.36 4.08
N ILE A 95 -15.33 -43.15 3.84
CA ILE A 95 -15.34 -42.08 4.84
C ILE A 95 -16.31 -42.44 5.96
N THR A 96 -17.51 -42.97 5.63
CA THR A 96 -18.47 -43.43 6.64
C THR A 96 -17.93 -44.58 7.49
N GLU A 97 -17.17 -45.50 6.90
CA GLU A 97 -16.54 -46.62 7.61
C GLU A 97 -15.43 -46.14 8.56
N ALA A 98 -14.61 -45.18 8.14
CA ALA A 98 -13.48 -44.68 8.92
C ALA A 98 -13.90 -43.70 10.04
N THR A 99 -14.96 -42.93 9.83
CA THR A 99 -15.34 -41.82 10.73
C THR A 99 -16.64 -42.07 11.49
N GLY A 100 -17.45 -43.04 11.05
CA GLY A 100 -18.77 -43.32 11.63
C GLY A 100 -19.84 -42.27 11.33
N LEU A 101 -19.54 -41.28 10.48
CA LEU A 101 -20.48 -40.27 9.99
C LEU A 101 -21.33 -40.85 8.86
N THR A 102 -22.57 -40.37 8.71
CA THR A 102 -23.42 -40.73 7.56
C THR A 102 -23.05 -39.90 6.32
N GLU A 103 -23.39 -40.40 5.14
CA GLU A 103 -23.16 -39.69 3.87
C GLU A 103 -23.82 -38.30 3.84
N ASP A 104 -25.02 -38.17 4.42
CA ASP A 104 -25.72 -36.89 4.58
C ASP A 104 -24.96 -35.91 5.49
N GLN A 105 -24.30 -36.42 6.54
CA GLN A 105 -23.50 -35.60 7.46
C GLN A 105 -22.20 -35.14 6.81
N ILE A 106 -21.56 -35.99 6.02
CA ILE A 106 -20.35 -35.64 5.25
C ILE A 106 -20.67 -34.55 4.22
N THR A 107 -21.80 -34.68 3.51
CA THR A 107 -22.25 -33.69 2.53
C THR A 107 -22.58 -32.35 3.19
N ALA A 108 -23.31 -32.37 4.31
CA ALA A 108 -23.63 -31.16 5.05
C ALA A 108 -22.39 -30.46 5.62
N LEU A 109 -21.36 -31.21 6.00
CA LEU A 109 -20.07 -30.66 6.44
C LEU A 109 -19.30 -30.01 5.29
N ALA A 110 -19.28 -30.65 4.10
CA ALA A 110 -18.66 -30.09 2.91
C ALA A 110 -19.33 -28.78 2.47
N ASP A 111 -20.67 -28.77 2.41
CA ASP A 111 -21.44 -27.57 2.08
C ASP A 111 -21.19 -26.44 3.08
N ALA A 112 -21.14 -26.76 4.38
CA ALA A 112 -20.83 -25.79 5.42
C ALA A 112 -19.40 -25.23 5.30
N GLN A 113 -18.42 -26.07 4.94
CA GLN A 113 -17.04 -25.63 4.71
C GLN A 113 -16.93 -24.74 3.47
N ASP A 114 -17.63 -25.04 2.40
CA ASP A 114 -17.63 -24.21 1.19
C ASP A 114 -18.23 -22.82 1.46
N HIS A 115 -19.31 -22.76 2.25
CA HIS A 115 -19.89 -21.49 2.70
C HIS A 115 -18.96 -20.69 3.63
N GLN A 116 -18.20 -21.36 4.49
CA GLN A 116 -17.22 -20.70 5.37
C GLN A 116 -16.00 -20.20 4.58
N THR A 117 -15.48 -21.01 3.66
CA THR A 117 -14.36 -20.63 2.79
C THR A 117 -14.72 -19.44 1.89
N ALA A 118 -15.98 -19.36 1.44
CA ALA A 118 -16.48 -18.22 0.67
C ALA A 118 -16.59 -16.92 1.49
N ALA A 119 -16.78 -17.02 2.82
CA ALA A 119 -16.81 -15.86 3.71
C ALA A 119 -15.41 -15.33 4.07
N ASP A 120 -14.42 -16.23 4.18
CA ASP A 120 -13.04 -15.89 4.54
C ASP A 120 -12.12 -15.63 3.32
N ALA A 121 -12.57 -15.96 2.11
CA ALA A 121 -11.84 -15.65 0.88
C ALA A 121 -11.83 -14.14 0.61
N VAL A 122 -10.63 -13.54 0.52
CA VAL A 122 -10.47 -12.19 -0.05
C VAL A 122 -11.03 -12.23 -1.47
N PRO A 123 -12.08 -11.46 -1.80
CA PRO A 123 -12.65 -11.49 -3.14
C PRO A 123 -11.56 -11.11 -4.14
N ALA A 124 -11.47 -11.87 -5.24
CA ALA A 124 -10.51 -11.53 -6.28
C ALA A 124 -10.81 -10.11 -6.78
N ALA A 125 -9.78 -9.40 -7.28
CA ALA A 125 -9.97 -8.02 -7.75
C ALA A 125 -11.08 -7.90 -8.83
N SER A 126 -11.26 -8.96 -9.63
CA SER A 126 -12.38 -9.10 -10.58
C SER A 126 -13.74 -9.14 -9.92
N ASP A 127 -13.84 -9.76 -8.75
CA ASP A 127 -15.09 -9.99 -8.03
C ASP A 127 -15.52 -8.72 -7.32
N VAL A 128 -14.57 -7.95 -6.77
CA VAL A 128 -14.83 -6.62 -6.21
C VAL A 128 -15.33 -5.67 -7.28
N GLU A 129 -14.74 -5.69 -8.48
CA GLU A 129 -15.19 -4.82 -9.58
C GLU A 129 -16.57 -5.23 -10.10
N GLN A 130 -16.86 -6.54 -10.20
CA GLN A 130 -18.19 -7.05 -10.53
C GLN A 130 -19.25 -6.65 -9.49
N LEU A 131 -18.91 -6.73 -8.19
CA LEU A 131 -19.79 -6.31 -7.11
C LEU A 131 -20.06 -4.80 -7.14
N LEU A 132 -19.04 -3.98 -7.44
CA LEU A 132 -19.21 -2.54 -7.59
C LEU A 132 -20.08 -2.20 -8.81
N ALA A 133 -19.87 -2.87 -9.95
CA ALA A 133 -20.70 -2.70 -11.14
C ALA A 133 -22.17 -3.07 -10.88
N TRP A 134 -22.41 -4.22 -10.26
CA TRP A 134 -23.76 -4.62 -9.83
C TRP A 134 -24.40 -3.60 -8.88
N ALA A 135 -23.62 -3.09 -7.92
CA ALA A 135 -24.11 -2.13 -6.93
C ALA A 135 -24.45 -0.76 -7.55
N GLU A 136 -23.83 -0.40 -8.68
CA GLU A 136 -24.13 0.82 -9.43
C GLU A 136 -25.41 0.74 -10.25
N ASP A 137 -25.72 -0.44 -10.81
CA ASP A 137 -26.98 -0.69 -11.53
C ASP A 137 -28.14 -1.02 -10.59
N HIS A 138 -27.89 -1.08 -9.28
CA HIS A 138 -28.88 -1.44 -8.30
C HIS A 138 -29.99 -0.37 -8.17
N THR A 139 -31.24 -0.80 -7.98
CA THR A 139 -32.42 0.08 -7.93
C THR A 139 -32.42 1.01 -6.72
N THR A 140 -31.89 0.55 -5.58
CA THR A 140 -31.79 1.33 -4.34
C THR A 140 -30.65 2.35 -4.38
N ALA A 141 -30.98 3.63 -4.18
CA ALA A 141 -30.00 4.73 -4.22
C ALA A 141 -28.88 4.61 -3.17
N VAL A 142 -29.17 4.06 -1.99
CA VAL A 142 -28.19 3.87 -0.92
C VAL A 142 -27.05 2.95 -1.35
N ILE A 143 -27.36 1.88 -2.09
CA ILE A 143 -26.35 0.90 -2.55
C ILE A 143 -25.47 1.53 -3.63
N ARG A 144 -26.05 2.26 -4.59
CA ARG A 144 -25.29 3.02 -5.60
C ARG A 144 -24.35 4.05 -4.95
N ASN A 145 -24.85 4.79 -3.96
CA ASN A 145 -24.04 5.78 -3.25
C ASN A 145 -22.87 5.13 -2.49
N LYS A 146 -23.07 3.92 -1.93
CA LYS A 146 -22.02 3.16 -1.28
C LYS A 146 -20.94 2.72 -2.28
N ALA A 147 -21.34 2.20 -3.45
CA ALA A 147 -20.40 1.83 -4.51
C ALA A 147 -19.56 3.05 -4.98
N ALA A 148 -20.22 4.19 -5.24
CA ALA A 148 -19.55 5.42 -5.63
C ALA A 148 -18.59 5.95 -4.55
N ARG A 149 -18.91 5.76 -3.26
CA ARG A 149 -18.01 6.09 -2.15
C ARG A 149 -16.78 5.18 -2.14
N ILE A 150 -16.98 3.87 -2.24
CA ILE A 150 -15.89 2.89 -2.25
C ILE A 150 -14.94 3.15 -3.43
N ARG A 151 -15.46 3.44 -4.63
CA ARG A 151 -14.63 3.80 -5.78
C ARG A 151 -13.77 5.04 -5.55
N ARG A 152 -14.32 6.08 -4.90
CA ARG A 152 -13.55 7.27 -4.53
C ARG A 152 -12.45 6.95 -3.52
N GLU A 153 -12.74 6.12 -2.52
CA GLU A 153 -11.76 5.69 -1.53
C GLU A 153 -10.63 4.86 -2.18
N LEU A 154 -10.97 3.93 -3.08
CA LEU A 154 -10.00 3.15 -3.85
C LEU A 154 -9.13 4.04 -4.76
N ALA A 155 -9.72 5.03 -5.43
CA ALA A 155 -8.98 5.99 -6.23
C ALA A 155 -8.00 6.81 -5.38
N GLY A 156 -8.41 7.23 -4.18
CA GLY A 156 -7.53 7.93 -3.24
C GLY A 156 -6.36 7.06 -2.75
N LEU A 157 -6.59 5.77 -2.50
CA LEU A 157 -5.51 4.83 -2.16
C LEU A 157 -4.54 4.61 -3.32
N ALA A 158 -5.04 4.53 -4.56
CA ALA A 158 -4.21 4.39 -5.75
C ALA A 158 -3.32 5.63 -5.96
N GLU A 159 -3.89 6.84 -5.84
CA GLU A 159 -3.13 8.09 -5.93
C GLU A 159 -2.04 8.15 -4.84
N ARG A 160 -2.36 7.78 -3.60
CA ARG A 160 -1.38 7.74 -2.52
C ARG A 160 -0.21 6.81 -2.84
N ARG A 161 -0.48 5.59 -3.28
CA ARG A 161 0.55 4.64 -3.70
C ARG A 161 1.41 5.21 -4.83
N ASP A 162 0.80 5.89 -5.78
CA ASP A 162 1.50 6.45 -6.93
C ASP A 162 2.39 7.63 -6.52
N THR A 163 1.96 8.47 -5.57
CA THR A 163 2.81 9.51 -4.98
C THR A 163 4.01 8.94 -4.22
N GLU A 164 3.81 7.88 -3.43
CA GLU A 164 4.91 7.20 -2.72
C GLU A 164 5.90 6.55 -3.69
N ASN A 165 5.40 5.96 -4.77
CA ASN A 165 6.23 5.42 -5.85
C ASN A 165 7.04 6.52 -6.55
N ALA A 166 6.43 7.69 -6.80
CA ALA A 166 7.12 8.83 -7.39
C ALA A 166 8.21 9.37 -6.45
N GLN A 167 7.92 9.46 -5.15
CA GLN A 167 8.88 9.86 -4.13
C GLN A 167 10.08 8.91 -4.10
N ARG A 168 9.84 7.60 -4.02
CA ARG A 168 10.91 6.58 -4.04
C ARG A 168 11.80 6.71 -5.28
N LYS A 169 11.21 6.89 -6.47
CA LYS A 169 11.96 7.12 -7.71
C LYS A 169 12.78 8.41 -7.67
N ALA A 170 12.27 9.46 -7.03
CA ALA A 170 13.00 10.71 -6.85
C ALA A 170 14.19 10.53 -5.90
N GLU A 171 13.99 9.82 -4.78
CA GLU A 171 15.05 9.48 -3.82
C GLU A 171 16.14 8.63 -4.47
N GLU A 172 15.79 7.61 -5.26
CA GLU A 172 16.75 6.81 -6.02
C GLU A 172 17.58 7.66 -7.00
N ARG A 173 16.95 8.63 -7.68
CA ARG A 173 17.65 9.58 -8.55
C ARG A 173 18.62 10.46 -7.77
N VAL A 174 18.21 10.97 -6.61
CA VAL A 174 19.08 11.76 -5.73
C VAL A 174 20.26 10.92 -5.26
N ALA A 175 20.02 9.69 -4.80
CA ALA A 175 21.08 8.78 -4.37
C ALA A 175 22.08 8.48 -5.50
N LYS A 176 21.58 8.27 -6.73
CA LYS A 176 22.44 8.07 -7.91
C LYS A 176 23.30 9.29 -8.21
N LEU A 177 22.71 10.49 -8.19
CA LEU A 177 23.43 11.73 -8.42
C LEU A 177 24.47 11.99 -7.32
N GLN A 178 24.15 11.71 -6.06
CA GLN A 178 25.10 11.79 -4.95
C GLN A 178 26.29 10.84 -5.15
N ALA A 179 26.05 9.59 -5.53
CA ALA A 179 27.12 8.63 -5.82
C ALA A 179 28.00 9.07 -7.01
N GLU A 180 27.41 9.67 -8.04
CA GLU A 180 28.14 10.25 -9.17
C GLU A 180 28.98 11.47 -8.75
N LEU A 181 28.44 12.34 -7.90
CA LEU A 181 29.16 13.48 -7.32
C LEU A 181 30.34 13.01 -6.46
N GLU A 182 30.15 12.02 -5.59
CA GLU A 182 31.23 11.44 -4.79
C GLU A 182 32.34 10.86 -5.68
N LYS A 183 31.98 10.11 -6.73
CA LYS A 183 32.95 9.61 -7.71
C LYS A 183 33.70 10.75 -8.40
N ALA A 184 33.00 11.82 -8.79
CA ALA A 184 33.62 12.98 -9.40
C ALA A 184 34.56 13.71 -8.42
N GLN A 185 34.15 13.87 -7.16
CA GLN A 185 34.98 14.44 -6.10
C GLN A 185 36.21 13.60 -5.81
N GLN A 186 36.09 12.27 -5.77
CA GLN A 186 37.21 11.35 -5.62
C GLN A 186 38.20 11.48 -6.78
N LYS A 187 37.71 11.55 -8.03
CA LYS A 187 38.55 11.82 -9.20
C LYS A 187 39.27 13.17 -9.08
N LEU A 188 38.58 14.23 -8.65
CA LEU A 188 39.18 15.54 -8.46
C LEU A 188 40.24 15.53 -7.35
N ARG A 189 39.96 14.84 -6.24
CA ARG A 189 40.94 14.62 -5.17
C ARG A 189 42.16 13.87 -5.69
N ALA A 190 41.98 12.79 -6.46
CA ALA A 190 43.07 12.02 -7.06
C ALA A 190 43.91 12.85 -8.03
N VAL A 191 43.29 13.71 -8.84
CA VAL A 191 44.02 14.66 -9.72
C VAL A 191 44.76 15.72 -8.89
N LYS A 192 44.17 16.20 -7.79
CA LYS A 192 44.80 17.20 -6.91
C LYS A 192 45.95 16.62 -6.08
N THR A 193 45.83 15.38 -5.61
CA THR A 193 46.89 14.67 -4.88
C THR A 193 47.97 14.14 -5.80
N GLY A 194 47.60 13.66 -7.00
CA GLY A 194 48.55 13.32 -8.07
C GLY A 194 49.16 14.54 -8.79
N GLY A 195 48.62 15.73 -8.55
CA GLY A 195 48.97 16.98 -9.24
C GLY A 195 49.91 17.92 -8.48
N ARG A 196 50.45 17.52 -7.33
CA ARG A 196 51.55 18.24 -6.69
C ARG A 196 52.84 17.45 -6.83
N PRO A 197 53.59 17.59 -7.94
CA PRO A 197 54.99 17.22 -7.90
C PRO A 197 55.63 18.07 -6.81
N ALA A 198 56.14 17.41 -5.76
CA ALA A 198 57.21 17.99 -4.99
C ALA A 198 58.27 18.43 -6.00
N THR A 199 58.63 19.70 -5.95
CA THR A 199 59.67 20.31 -6.77
C THR A 199 61.00 19.62 -6.50
N THR A 200 61.24 18.51 -7.19
CA THR A 200 62.51 18.13 -7.76
C THR A 200 62.31 18.19 -9.28
N ALA A 201 62.78 19.30 -9.85
CA ALA A 201 63.04 19.55 -11.27
C ALA A 201 62.48 18.53 -12.30
N ALA A 202 61.36 18.87 -12.96
CA ALA A 202 61.15 18.71 -14.41
C ALA A 202 59.75 19.20 -14.86
N ALA A 203 59.76 20.31 -15.62
CA ALA A 203 58.85 20.81 -16.69
C ALA A 203 57.30 20.63 -16.66
N PRO A 204 56.52 21.62 -17.18
CA PRO A 204 55.08 21.74 -16.95
C PRO A 204 54.16 21.19 -18.09
N VAL A 205 52.87 21.09 -17.76
CA VAL A 205 51.65 21.02 -18.60
C VAL A 205 51.35 19.71 -19.37
N ALA A 206 50.60 18.81 -18.72
CA ALA A 206 49.76 17.85 -19.42
C ALA A 206 48.47 18.54 -19.91
N ALA A 207 48.59 19.37 -20.94
CA ALA A 207 47.61 19.30 -22.00
C ALA A 207 47.74 17.87 -22.53
N ALA A 208 46.67 17.07 -22.50
CA ALA A 208 46.68 15.74 -23.08
C ALA A 208 47.37 15.85 -24.45
N LYS A 209 48.54 15.24 -24.59
CA LYS A 209 49.30 15.28 -25.83
C LYS A 209 48.35 14.73 -26.88
N ARG A 210 47.80 15.59 -27.74
CA ARG A 210 46.90 15.22 -28.84
C ARG A 210 47.48 13.97 -29.45
N SER A 211 46.70 12.89 -29.49
CA SER A 211 47.17 11.58 -29.93
C SER A 211 47.80 11.71 -31.32
N LYS A 212 48.71 10.78 -31.66
CA LYS A 212 49.37 10.82 -32.98
C LYS A 212 48.34 10.87 -34.12
N GLU A 213 47.22 10.15 -33.95
CA GLU A 213 46.08 10.20 -34.86
C GLU A 213 45.45 11.60 -34.98
N GLN A 214 45.18 12.28 -33.87
CA GLN A 214 44.62 13.64 -33.90
C GLN A 214 45.59 14.63 -34.55
N GLN A 215 46.89 14.44 -34.40
CA GLN A 215 47.88 15.25 -35.11
C GLN A 215 47.85 14.95 -36.61
N ASP A 216 47.81 13.68 -37.02
CA ASP A 216 47.74 13.27 -38.42
C ASP A 216 46.49 13.85 -39.12
N GLU A 217 45.35 13.87 -38.42
CA GLU A 217 44.09 14.49 -38.88
C GLU A 217 44.24 16.00 -39.09
N ILE A 218 44.81 16.72 -38.12
CA ILE A 218 45.09 18.16 -38.26
C ILE A 218 46.05 18.42 -39.43
N ARG A 219 47.03 17.54 -39.69
CA ARG A 219 47.92 17.68 -40.87
C ARG A 219 47.21 17.40 -42.18
N ALA A 220 46.28 16.45 -42.22
CA ALA A 220 45.47 16.18 -43.41
C ALA A 220 44.54 17.36 -43.72
N TRP A 221 43.86 17.88 -42.69
CA TRP A 221 43.01 19.06 -42.80
C TRP A 221 43.83 20.30 -43.20
N GLY A 222 44.98 20.53 -42.57
CA GLY A 222 45.85 21.66 -42.90
C GLY A 222 46.29 21.64 -44.37
N ARG A 223 46.72 20.48 -44.89
CA ARG A 223 47.09 20.33 -46.31
C ARG A 223 45.92 20.53 -47.25
N ALA A 224 44.73 20.04 -46.90
CA ALA A 224 43.50 20.25 -47.69
C ALA A 224 43.08 21.73 -47.74
N ASN A 225 43.36 22.50 -46.69
CA ASN A 225 43.05 23.93 -46.60
C ASN A 225 44.22 24.84 -47.05
N GLY A 226 45.26 24.28 -47.68
CA GLY A 226 46.38 25.04 -48.25
C GLY A 226 47.44 25.51 -47.24
N TYR A 227 47.41 25.02 -46.00
CA TYR A 227 48.45 25.33 -45.01
C TYR A 227 49.71 24.48 -45.23
N GLN A 228 50.88 25.12 -45.15
CA GLN A 228 52.17 24.45 -45.22
C GLN A 228 52.46 23.71 -43.89
N VAL A 229 52.26 22.39 -43.88
CA VAL A 229 52.50 21.54 -42.69
C VAL A 229 53.60 20.52 -42.99
N ALA A 230 54.58 20.38 -42.09
CA ALA A 230 55.65 19.40 -42.22
C ALA A 230 55.10 17.95 -42.13
N ALA A 231 55.72 17.01 -42.86
CA ALA A 231 55.30 15.61 -42.88
C ALA A 231 55.38 14.94 -41.49
N HIS A 232 56.31 15.40 -40.64
CA HIS A 232 56.52 14.88 -39.29
C HIS A 232 56.83 16.02 -38.31
N GLY A 233 56.58 15.76 -37.03
CA GLY A 233 56.92 16.69 -35.95
C GLY A 233 55.76 17.58 -35.51
N LYS A 234 56.11 18.68 -34.84
CA LYS A 234 55.16 19.62 -34.24
C LYS A 234 54.38 20.37 -35.32
N ILE A 235 53.06 20.40 -35.19
CA ILE A 235 52.18 21.17 -36.08
C ILE A 235 52.29 22.65 -35.71
N PRO A 236 52.43 23.57 -36.68
CA PRO A 236 52.44 25.00 -36.42
C PRO A 236 51.13 25.44 -35.73
N LYS A 237 51.25 26.29 -34.71
CA LYS A 237 50.15 26.73 -33.84
C LYS A 237 48.97 27.32 -34.63
N ASN A 238 49.26 28.07 -35.69
CA ASN A 238 48.28 28.69 -36.58
C ASN A 238 47.32 27.65 -37.21
N VAL A 239 47.84 26.48 -37.62
CA VAL A 239 47.02 25.42 -38.23
C VAL A 239 46.14 24.72 -37.20
N VAL A 240 46.62 24.60 -35.96
CA VAL A 240 45.82 24.02 -34.85
C VAL A 240 44.68 24.96 -34.47
N GLU A 241 44.94 26.26 -34.35
CA GLU A 241 43.91 27.26 -34.04
C GLU A 241 42.86 27.35 -35.15
N ALA A 242 43.26 27.30 -36.41
CA ALA A 242 42.34 27.28 -37.55
C ALA A 242 41.48 26.00 -37.59
N TYR A 243 42.06 24.85 -37.24
CA TYR A 243 41.33 23.58 -37.12
C TYR A 243 40.29 23.62 -36.00
N GLU A 244 40.66 24.16 -34.83
CA GLU A 244 39.75 24.32 -33.70
C GLU A 244 38.61 25.30 -34.01
N ALA A 245 38.90 26.41 -34.70
CA ALA A 245 37.90 27.35 -35.16
C ALA A 245 36.93 26.73 -36.18
N ALA A 246 37.41 25.84 -37.06
CA ALA A 246 36.57 25.12 -38.02
C ALA A 246 35.73 24.00 -37.39
N GLN A 247 36.20 23.42 -36.28
CA GLN A 247 35.51 22.37 -35.53
C GLN A 247 34.54 22.90 -34.45
N GLN A 248 34.63 24.18 -34.11
CA GLN A 248 33.60 24.84 -33.31
C GLN A 248 32.38 25.11 -34.22
N PRO A 249 31.22 24.47 -33.99
CA PRO A 249 30.01 24.88 -34.68
C PRO A 249 29.70 26.35 -34.31
N PRO A 250 29.04 27.12 -35.20
CA PRO A 250 28.63 28.48 -34.90
C PRO A 250 27.55 28.47 -33.81
N THR A 251 27.94 28.32 -32.55
CA THR A 251 27.05 28.51 -31.41
C THR A 251 27.09 29.96 -31.00
N ALA A 252 25.95 30.62 -31.22
CA ALA A 252 25.49 31.89 -30.68
C ALA A 252 26.01 33.18 -31.36
N ALA A 253 25.32 33.60 -32.42
CA ALA A 253 24.73 34.94 -32.41
C ALA A 253 23.42 34.83 -31.59
N ALA A 254 23.34 35.39 -30.38
CA ALA A 254 23.12 36.81 -30.10
C ALA A 254 21.75 37.29 -30.58
N SER A 255 20.79 37.36 -29.64
CA SER A 255 19.96 38.53 -29.28
C SER A 255 18.65 38.12 -28.63
#